data_AF-A0A937B170-F1
#
_entry.id   AF-A0A937B170-F1
#
_cell.length_a   1.000
_cell.length_b   1.000
_cell.length_c   1.000
_cell.angle_alpha   90.00
_cell.angle_beta   90.00
_cell.angle_gamma   90.00
#
_symmetry.space_group_name_H-M   'P 1'
#
loop_
_entity.id
_entity.type
_entity.pdbx_description
1 polymer ?
#
loop_
_entity_poly.entity_id
_entity_poly.type
_entity_poly.pdbx_seq_one_letter_code
_entity_poly.pdbx_strand_id
1 'polypeptide(L)' 'MKYVLFALLSGSALVISSCEKKSYCASCLSENSEGITQDFEQSCSEDQSYTDGFVAGFKESSEDQGFTAVCSKYITK' A
#
# COMPACT_ATOMS: atom_id res chain seq x y z
N MET A 1 -35.84 -4.26 -41.72
CA MET A 1 -35.99 -5.57 -41.04
C MET A 1 -34.68 -6.34 -41.15
N LYS A 2 -33.91 -6.49 -40.07
CA LYS A 2 -33.17 -7.73 -39.71
C LYS A 2 -32.26 -7.50 -38.48
N TYR A 3 -32.75 -8.03 -37.36
CA TYR A 3 -32.09 -8.58 -36.18
C TYR A 3 -30.86 -7.89 -35.59
N VAL A 4 -31.14 -7.17 -34.49
CA VAL A 4 -30.23 -7.00 -33.36
C VAL A 4 -29.97 -8.38 -32.75
N LEU A 5 -28.72 -8.85 -32.80
CA LEU A 5 -28.29 -10.03 -32.07
C LEU A 5 -27.62 -9.56 -30.76
N PHE A 6 -28.41 -9.51 -29.69
CA PHE A 6 -27.88 -9.44 -28.33
C PHE A 6 -27.19 -10.77 -28.02
N ALA A 7 -25.87 -10.82 -28.18
CA ALA A 7 -25.06 -11.88 -27.60
C ALA A 7 -24.85 -11.57 -26.11
N LEU A 8 -25.81 -12.01 -25.30
CA LEU A 8 -25.66 -12.24 -23.86
C LEU A 8 -24.59 -13.31 -23.66
N LEU A 9 -23.33 -12.90 -23.64
CA LEU A 9 -22.28 -13.64 -22.98
C LEU A 9 -22.06 -12.95 -21.64
N SER A 10 -22.96 -13.23 -20.70
CA SER A 10 -22.71 -13.11 -19.26
C SER A 10 -21.66 -14.16 -18.87
N GLY A 11 -20.48 -14.07 -19.49
CA GLY A 11 -19.29 -14.70 -18.98
C GLY A 11 -19.00 -13.98 -17.70
N SER A 12 -19.17 -14.70 -16.59
CA SER A 12 -18.70 -14.28 -15.27
C SER A 12 -17.37 -13.60 -15.48
N ALA A 13 -17.32 -12.27 -15.29
CA ALA A 13 -16.07 -11.59 -15.11
C ALA A 13 -15.50 -12.23 -13.86
N LEU A 14 -14.67 -13.27 -14.06
CA LEU A 14 -13.63 -13.64 -13.13
C LEU A 14 -12.85 -12.35 -13.01
N VAL A 15 -13.23 -11.54 -12.02
CA VAL A 15 -12.39 -10.50 -11.48
C VAL A 15 -11.26 -11.30 -10.89
N ILE A 16 -10.28 -11.65 -11.73
CA ILE A 16 -8.96 -12.00 -11.29
C ILE A 16 -8.46 -10.68 -10.74
N SER A 17 -8.93 -10.33 -9.55
CA SER A 17 -8.25 -9.42 -8.67
C SER A 17 -6.94 -10.14 -8.43
N SER A 18 -5.99 -9.94 -9.35
CA SER A 18 -4.59 -10.09 -9.03
C SER A 18 -4.39 -9.17 -7.85
N CYS A 19 -4.58 -9.71 -6.65
CA CYS A 19 -3.80 -9.30 -5.50
C CYS A 19 -2.37 -9.62 -5.94
N GLU A 20 -1.77 -8.73 -6.73
CA GLU A 20 -0.33 -8.62 -6.82
C GLU A 20 0.08 -8.59 -5.36
N LYS A 21 0.74 -9.67 -4.90
CA LYS A 21 1.40 -9.66 -3.60
C LYS A 21 2.46 -8.59 -3.72
N LYS A 22 2.07 -7.34 -3.46
CA LYS A 22 3.01 -6.26 -3.32
C LYS A 22 3.85 -6.64 -2.11
N SER A 23 5.10 -7.03 -2.39
CA SER A 23 6.07 -7.33 -1.35
C SER A 23 6.55 -5.98 -0.83
N TYR A 24 5.88 -5.48 0.19
CA TYR A 24 6.32 -4.32 0.94
C TYR A 24 7.30 -4.80 2.02
N CYS A 25 8.41 -4.10 2.20
CA CYS A 25 9.38 -4.39 3.26
C CYS A 25 9.23 -3.43 4.44
N ALA A 26 8.47 -2.35 4.29
CA ALA A 26 7.97 -1.56 5.39
C ALA A 26 6.58 -1.01 5.09
N SER A 27 5.75 -0.90 6.13
CA SER A 27 4.51 -0.12 6.12
C SER A 27 4.51 0.77 7.35
N CYS A 28 4.16 2.03 7.17
CA CYS A 28 4.11 3.02 8.22
C CYS A 28 2.75 3.74 8.21
N LEU A 29 2.17 3.86 9.40
CA LEU A 29 0.95 4.61 9.66
C LEU A 29 1.28 5.75 10.63
N SER A 30 0.80 6.95 10.35
CA SER A 30 0.86 8.06 11.29
C SER A 30 -0.51 8.67 11.54
N GLU A 31 -0.75 9.17 12.75
CA GLU A 31 -2.02 9.78 13.16
C GLU A 31 -1.77 11.04 14.01
N ASN A 32 -2.53 12.11 13.77
CA ASN A 32 -2.49 13.31 14.60
C ASN A 32 -3.66 13.36 15.60
N SER A 33 -3.68 14.36 16.50
CA SER A 33 -4.76 14.53 17.49
C SER A 33 -6.15 14.83 16.89
N GLU A 34 -6.22 15.17 15.61
CA GLU A 34 -7.46 15.40 14.87
C GLU A 34 -8.00 14.11 14.23
N GLY A 35 -7.28 12.99 14.35
CA GLY A 35 -7.62 11.71 13.74
C GLY A 35 -7.29 11.64 12.25
N ILE A 36 -6.47 12.55 11.73
CA ILE A 36 -5.97 12.48 10.35
C ILE A 36 -4.91 11.39 10.31
N THR A 37 -5.09 10.43 9.41
CA THR A 37 -4.16 9.32 9.20
C THR A 37 -3.39 9.44 7.90
N GLN A 38 -2.14 9.02 7.90
CA GLN A 38 -1.31 8.87 6.70
C GLN A 38 -0.70 7.47 6.68
N ASP A 39 -0.89 6.74 5.60
CA ASP A 39 -0.38 5.39 5.39
C ASP A 39 0.58 5.37 4.20
N PHE A 40 1.77 4.83 4.43
CA PHE A 40 2.80 4.67 3.42
C PHE A 40 3.38 3.26 3.44
N GLU A 41 3.32 2.60 2.30
CA GLU A 41 3.95 1.31 2.06
C GLU A 41 5.21 1.52 1.21
N GLN A 42 6.32 0.99 1.68
CA GLN A 42 7.57 0.94 0.94
C GLN A 42 7.75 -0.44 0.32
N SER A 43 7.86 -0.47 -1.00
CA SER A 43 8.23 -1.66 -1.75
C SER A 43 9.61 -2.15 -1.30
N CYS A 44 9.79 -3.47 -1.25
CA CYS A 44 11.08 -4.06 -0.93
C CYS A 44 12.21 -3.55 -1.84
N SER A 45 13.30 -3.16 -1.20
CA SER A 45 14.60 -2.90 -1.82
C SER A 45 15.56 -4.02 -1.42
N GLU A 46 16.51 -4.37 -2.29
CA GLU A 46 17.61 -5.28 -1.95
C GLU A 46 18.50 -4.69 -0.84
N ASP A 47 18.51 -3.37 -0.72
CA ASP A 47 19.24 -2.65 0.32
C ASP A 47 18.35 -2.42 1.55
N GLN A 48 18.63 -3.17 2.63
CA GLN A 48 17.93 -3.00 3.90
C GLN A 48 18.17 -1.63 4.54
N SER A 49 19.30 -0.98 4.27
CA SER A 49 19.59 0.36 4.80
C SER A 49 18.63 1.41 4.24
N TYR A 50 18.14 1.20 3.02
CA TYR A 50 17.11 2.04 2.42
C TYR A 50 15.77 1.91 3.15
N THR A 51 15.36 0.68 3.49
CA THR A 51 14.14 0.41 4.28
C THR A 51 14.26 0.99 5.69
N ASP A 52 15.44 0.90 6.31
CA ASP A 52 15.71 1.49 7.62
C ASP A 52 15.65 3.02 7.58
N GLY A 53 16.27 3.64 6.57
CA GLY A 53 16.24 5.07 6.34
C GLY A 53 14.82 5.58 6.06
N PHE A 54 14.03 4.85 5.28
CA PHE A 54 12.62 5.16 5.06
C PHE A 54 11.84 5.20 6.37
N VAL A 55 11.96 4.17 7.22
CA VAL A 55 11.25 4.12 8.51
C VAL A 55 11.70 5.24 9.44
N ALA A 56 12.99 5.54 9.51
CA ALA A 56 13.52 6.62 10.33
C ALA A 56 12.99 7.99 9.87
N GLY A 57 13.13 8.29 8.57
CA GLY A 57 12.69 9.56 8.00
C GLY A 57 11.17 9.75 8.06
N PHE A 58 10.39 8.67 7.93
CA PHE A 58 8.94 8.74 8.09
C PHE A 58 8.56 9.15 9.52
N LYS A 59 9.18 8.50 10.53
CA LYS A 59 8.89 8.82 11.94
C LYS A 59 9.29 10.25 12.29
N GLU A 60 10.49 10.67 11.91
CA GLU A 60 10.98 12.03 12.13
C GLU A 60 10.05 13.08 11.49
N SER A 61 9.70 12.88 10.22
CA SER A 61 8.78 13.77 9.50
C SER A 61 7.38 13.81 10.10
N SER A 62 6.87 12.67 10.58
CA SER A 62 5.59 12.63 11.29
C SER A 62 5.66 13.38 12.62
N GLU A 63 6.70 13.17 13.42
CA GLU A 63 6.88 13.84 14.71
C GLU A 63 7.00 15.37 14.54
N ASP A 64 7.78 15.82 13.55
CA ASP A 64 7.93 17.25 13.19
C ASP A 64 6.59 17.90 12.79
N GLN A 65 5.67 17.11 12.22
CA GLN A 65 4.33 17.55 11.83
C GLN A 65 3.28 17.37 12.94
N GLY A 66 3.67 16.88 14.13
CA GLY A 66 2.75 16.62 15.23
C GLY A 66 1.91 15.35 15.08
N PHE A 67 2.35 14.41 14.26
CA PHE A 67 1.76 13.08 14.10
C PHE A 67 2.53 12.06 14.96
N THR A 68 1.83 11.04 15.45
CA THR A 68 2.43 9.84 16.04
C THR A 68 2.55 8.77 14.98
N ALA A 69 3.76 8.24 14.74
CA ALA A 69 4.01 7.24 13.70
C ALA A 69 4.34 5.85 14.26
N VAL A 70 3.79 4.82 13.61
CA VAL A 70 4.07 3.41 13.85
C VAL A 70 4.46 2.74 12.54
N CYS A 71 5.55 1.98 12.54
CA CYS A 71 6.03 1.29 11.36
C CYS A 71 6.23 -0.20 11.63
N SER A 72 5.85 -1.03 10.67
CA SER A 72 6.13 -2.47 10.61
C SER A 72 7.14 -2.73 9.50
N LYS A 73 8.22 -3.45 9.81
CA LYS A 73 9.19 -3.93 8.82
C LYS A 73 8.95 -5.40 8.52
N TYR A 74 8.99 -5.78 7.25
CA TYR A 74 8.84 -7.15 6.80
C TYR A 74 10.18 -7.60 6.19
N ILE A 75 10.84 -8.55 6.84
CA ILE A 75 12.05 -9.17 6.30
C ILE A 75 11.61 -10.25 5.33
N THR A 76 11.66 -9.97 4.02
CA THR A 76 11.56 -11.02 3.00
C THR A 76 12.87 -11.81 3.01
N LYS A 77 12.82 -13.04 3.52
CA LYS A 77 13.92 -14.03 3.46
C LYS A 77 14.06 -14.64 2.08
#